data_AF-A0A7Y1XTX3-F1
#
_entry.id   AF-A0A7Y1XTX3-F1
#
_cell.length_a   1.000
_cell.length_b   1.000
_cell.length_c   1.000
_cell.angle_alpha   90.00
_cell.angle_beta   90.00
_cell.angle_gamma   90.00
#
_symmetry.space_group_name_H-M   'P 1'
#
loop_
_entity.id
_entity.type
_entity.pdbx_description
1 polymer ?
#
loop_
_entity_poly.entity_id
_entity_poly.type
_entity_poly.pdbx_seq_one_letter_code
_entity_poly.pdbx_strand_id
1 'polypeptide(L)'
;LVVYDSAVISYEQLLNVFWESHDPTQGMRQGNDRGTQYRSAIYTNDESQLQSAKRSRSAYEEVLKSAGYGGITTEIASLERFYYGEDYHQQYLAKNPGGYCGIGGTGVTCPIAV
;
A
#
# COMPACT_ATOMS: atom_id res chain seq x y z
N LEU A 1 9.20 -4.42 -3.61
CA LEU A 1 9.05 -5.88 -3.45
C LEU A 1 9.11 -6.20 -1.98
N VAL A 2 8.14 -6.97 -1.46
CA VAL A 2 8.17 -7.49 -0.09
C VAL A 2 8.15 -9.01 -0.20
N VAL A 3 9.16 -9.66 0.37
CA VAL A 3 9.21 -11.11 0.55
C VAL A 3 9.02 -11.36 2.04
N TYR A 4 8.15 -12.31 2.38
CA TYR A 4 7.75 -12.57 3.76
C TYR A 4 7.62 -14.08 4.01
N ASP A 5 7.73 -14.45 5.28
CA ASP A 5 7.45 -15.81 5.75
C ASP A 5 6.00 -15.87 6.25
N SER A 6 5.17 -16.65 5.57
CA SER A 6 3.75 -16.80 5.90
C SER A 6 3.48 -17.51 7.23
N ALA A 7 4.50 -18.18 7.80
CA ALA A 7 4.41 -18.74 9.15
C ALA A 7 4.57 -17.68 10.26
N VAL A 8 5.14 -16.51 9.93
CA VAL A 8 5.41 -15.42 10.87
C VAL A 8 4.42 -14.27 10.70
N ILE A 9 4.10 -13.90 9.46
CA ILE A 9 3.20 -12.80 9.14
C ILE A 9 2.27 -13.18 7.99
N SER A 10 0.98 -12.92 8.15
CA SER A 10 -0.01 -13.19 7.11
C SER A 10 -0.04 -12.11 6.04
N TYR A 11 -0.59 -12.44 4.88
CA TYR A 11 -0.80 -11.47 3.80
C TYR A 11 -1.77 -10.36 4.23
N GLU A 12 -2.80 -10.69 5.01
CA GLU A 12 -3.76 -9.73 5.57
C GLU A 12 -3.10 -8.72 6.51
N GLN A 13 -2.11 -9.15 7.31
CA GLN A 13 -1.33 -8.24 8.15
C GLN A 13 -0.49 -7.28 7.30
N LEU A 14 0.09 -7.74 6.19
CA LEU A 14 0.78 -6.87 5.24
C LEU A 14 -0.17 -5.87 4.56
N LEU A 15 -1.38 -6.30 4.20
CA LEU A 15 -2.42 -5.43 3.65
C LEU A 15 -2.83 -4.36 4.67
N ASN A 16 -2.93 -4.70 5.95
CA ASN A 16 -3.25 -3.74 7.00
C ASN A 16 -2.19 -2.63 7.04
N VAL A 17 -0.91 -3.02 7.16
CA VAL A 17 0.20 -2.06 7.13
C VAL A 17 0.16 -1.20 5.86
N PHE A 18 -0.10 -1.80 4.70
CA PHE A 18 -0.26 -1.06 3.45
C PHE A 18 -1.36 0.01 3.54
N TRP A 19 -2.58 -0.35 3.95
CA TRP A 19 -3.72 0.56 4.00
C TRP A 19 -3.55 1.71 4.99
N GLU A 20 -2.95 1.45 6.15
CA GLU A 20 -2.76 2.45 7.20
C GLU A 20 -1.54 3.36 6.94
N SER A 21 -0.57 2.90 6.15
CA SER A 21 0.67 3.66 5.94
C SER A 21 0.50 4.84 4.98
N HIS A 22 -0.47 4.86 4.08
CA HIS A 22 -0.59 5.93 3.07
C HIS A 22 -2.05 6.37 2.86
N ASP A 23 -2.26 7.44 2.08
CA ASP A 23 -3.60 7.83 1.64
C ASP A 23 -3.94 7.18 0.28
N PRO A 24 -4.83 6.18 0.23
CA PRO A 24 -5.16 5.46 -1.00
C PRO A 24 -6.18 6.19 -1.89
N THR A 25 -6.57 7.43 -1.57
CA THR A 25 -7.63 8.18 -2.26
C THR A 25 -7.11 9.29 -3.17
N GLN A 26 -5.79 9.44 -3.27
CA GLN A 26 -5.15 10.60 -3.90
C GLN A 26 -4.89 10.46 -5.40
N GLY A 27 -5.18 9.30 -6.01
CA GLY A 27 -4.97 9.05 -7.44
C GLY A 27 -3.48 9.06 -7.80
N MET A 28 -3.10 9.97 -8.70
CA MET A 28 -1.73 10.08 -9.23
C MET A 28 -0.84 10.97 -8.35
N ARG A 29 -0.90 10.75 -7.04
CA ARG A 29 -0.22 11.52 -6.00
C ARG A 29 -0.13 10.73 -4.68
N GLN A 30 0.91 10.99 -3.89
CA GLN A 30 0.96 10.65 -2.47
C GLN A 30 1.58 11.82 -1.69
N GLY A 31 0.79 12.47 -0.82
CA GLY A 31 1.24 13.65 -0.09
C GLY A 31 1.73 14.74 -1.03
N ASN A 32 3.00 15.13 -0.88
CA ASN A 32 3.66 16.12 -1.73
C ASN A 32 4.17 15.55 -3.06
N ASP A 33 4.26 14.23 -3.18
CA ASP A 33 4.79 13.54 -4.36
C ASP A 33 3.73 13.41 -5.44
N ARG A 34 3.89 14.11 -6.57
CA ARG A 34 2.91 14.18 -7.67
C ARG A 34 3.41 13.47 -8.91
N GLY A 35 2.56 12.63 -9.50
CA GLY A 35 2.87 11.86 -10.70
C GLY A 35 2.29 10.45 -10.65
N THR A 36 2.11 9.83 -11.81
CA THR A 36 1.52 8.49 -11.95
C THR A 36 2.34 7.41 -11.26
N GLN A 37 3.65 7.64 -11.09
CA GLN A 37 4.57 6.76 -10.36
C GLN A 37 4.32 6.70 -8.85
N TYR A 38 3.56 7.65 -8.28
CA TYR A 38 3.25 7.71 -6.85
C TYR A 38 1.84 7.24 -6.51
N ARG A 39 1.13 6.64 -7.47
CA ARG A 39 -0.22 6.12 -7.23
C ARG A 39 -0.18 4.93 -6.26
N SER A 40 -1.25 4.78 -5.49
CA SER A 40 -1.47 3.59 -4.67
C SER A 40 -1.66 2.36 -5.57
N ALA A 41 -0.92 1.27 -5.32
CA ALA A 41 -1.02 0.04 -6.09
C ALA A 41 -0.67 -1.21 -5.26
N ILE A 42 -1.37 -2.31 -5.53
CA ILE A 42 -1.09 -3.66 -5.04
C ILE A 42 -0.93 -4.57 -6.26
N TYR A 43 0.25 -5.16 -6.41
CA TYR A 43 0.53 -6.19 -7.41
C TYR A 43 0.71 -7.55 -6.73
N THR A 44 -0.05 -8.54 -7.18
CA THR A 44 -0.18 -9.86 -6.53
C THR A 44 0.47 -10.96 -7.35
N ASN A 45 0.94 -12.02 -6.69
CA ASN A 45 1.58 -13.16 -7.37
C ASN A 45 0.63 -14.33 -7.66
N ASP A 46 -0.52 -14.37 -7.00
CA ASP A 46 -1.52 -15.43 -7.14
C ASP A 46 -2.94 -14.91 -6.95
N GLU A 47 -3.92 -15.73 -7.34
CA GLU A 47 -5.33 -15.38 -7.29
C GLU A 47 -5.85 -15.22 -5.84
N SER A 48 -5.29 -15.96 -4.88
CA SER A 48 -5.70 -15.85 -3.48
C SER A 48 -5.38 -14.46 -2.93
N GLN A 49 -4.16 -13.98 -3.18
CA GLN A 49 -3.74 -12.63 -2.84
C GLN A 49 -4.60 -11.58 -3.53
N LEU A 50 -4.92 -11.77 -4.83
CA LEU A 50 -5.78 -10.85 -5.57
C LEU A 50 -7.16 -10.69 -4.90
N GLN A 51 -7.76 -11.80 -4.49
CA GLN A 51 -9.06 -11.78 -3.81
C GLN A 51 -8.98 -11.19 -2.40
N SER A 52 -7.96 -11.52 -1.61
CA SER A 52 -7.73 -10.90 -0.29
C SER A 52 -7.51 -9.39 -0.41
N ALA A 53 -6.72 -8.93 -1.39
CA ALA A 53 -6.49 -7.50 -1.64
C ALA A 53 -7.80 -6.78 -2.01
N LYS A 54 -8.60 -7.33 -2.93
CA LYS A 54 -9.91 -6.76 -3.29
C LYS A 54 -10.88 -6.69 -2.12
N ARG A 55 -10.95 -7.75 -1.31
CA ARG A 55 -11.78 -7.76 -0.08
C ARG A 55 -11.33 -6.70 0.91
N SER A 56 -10.02 -6.58 1.12
CA SER A 56 -9.46 -5.59 2.04
C SER A 56 -9.71 -4.15 1.60
N ARG A 57 -9.62 -3.88 0.28
CA ARG A 57 -9.99 -2.59 -0.30
C ARG A 57 -11.42 -2.23 0.04
N SER A 58 -12.36 -3.14 -0.23
CA SER A 58 -13.78 -2.90 0.05
C SER A 58 -14.03 -2.65 1.54
N ALA A 59 -13.38 -3.38 2.44
CA ALA A 59 -13.52 -3.17 3.87
C ALA A 59 -12.96 -1.81 4.31
N TYR A 60 -11.80 -1.39 3.77
CA TYR A 60 -11.19 -0.11 4.11
C TYR A 60 -11.93 1.09 3.51
N GLU A 61 -12.52 0.91 2.32
CA GLU A 61 -13.27 1.96 1.64
C GLU A 61 -14.47 2.44 2.48
N GLU A 62 -15.15 1.54 3.20
CA GLU A 62 -16.29 1.89 4.05
C GLU A 62 -15.89 2.79 5.23
N VAL A 63 -14.76 2.50 5.88
CA VAL A 63 -14.27 3.32 7.00
C VAL A 63 -13.69 4.65 6.50
N LEU A 64 -13.04 4.67 5.33
CA LEU A 64 -12.54 5.91 4.72
C LEU A 64 -13.67 6.85 4.32
N LYS A 65 -14.75 6.33 3.71
CA LYS A 65 -15.95 7.12 3.40
C LYS A 65 -16.55 7.73 4.66
N SER A 66 -16.64 6.93 5.74
CA SER A 66 -17.14 7.40 7.03
C SER A 66 -16.26 8.51 7.65
N ALA A 67 -14.95 8.49 7.36
CA ALA A 67 -14.00 9.51 7.77
C ALA A 67 -13.95 10.73 6.81
N GLY A 68 -14.78 10.77 5.77
CA GLY A 68 -14.87 11.91 4.84
C GLY A 68 -13.89 11.88 3.67
N TYR A 69 -13.20 10.76 3.45
CA TYR A 69 -12.31 10.58 2.30
C TYR A 69 -13.10 10.23 1.03
N GLY A 70 -12.45 10.44 -0.13
CA GLY A 70 -12.96 10.02 -1.43
C GLY A 70 -12.91 8.50 -1.64
N GLY A 71 -13.31 8.06 -2.83
CA GLY A 71 -13.17 6.66 -3.23
C GLY A 71 -11.70 6.23 -3.31
N ILE A 72 -11.43 4.97 -2.97
CA ILE A 72 -10.09 4.39 -3.10
C ILE A 72 -9.68 4.34 -4.57
N THR A 73 -8.50 4.86 -4.88
CA THR A 73 -7.89 4.86 -6.22
C THR A 73 -6.83 3.78 -6.41
N THR A 74 -6.61 2.91 -5.42
CA THR A 74 -5.62 1.83 -5.47
C THR A 74 -5.84 0.90 -6.65
N GLU A 75 -4.81 0.77 -7.49
CA GLU A 75 -4.75 -0.24 -8.55
C GLU A 75 -4.49 -1.63 -7.93
N ILE A 76 -5.27 -2.64 -8.30
CA ILE A 76 -5.06 -4.02 -7.83
C ILE A 76 -5.01 -4.95 -9.05
N ALA A 77 -3.86 -5.55 -9.31
CA ALA A 77 -3.63 -6.41 -10.47
C ALA A 77 -2.63 -7.54 -10.18
N SER A 78 -2.54 -8.50 -11.10
CA SER A 78 -1.47 -9.50 -11.08
C SER A 78 -0.15 -8.86 -11.50
N LEU A 79 0.95 -9.23 -10.86
CA LEU A 79 2.28 -8.75 -11.21
C LEU A 79 2.73 -9.34 -12.55
N GLU A 80 2.94 -8.51 -13.56
CA GLU A 80 3.52 -8.95 -14.84
C GLU A 80 5.05 -8.96 -14.79
N ARG A 81 5.64 -7.84 -14.37
CA ARG A 81 7.09 -7.65 -14.34
C ARG A 81 7.48 -6.67 -13.24
N PHE A 82 8.58 -6.98 -12.57
CA PHE A 82 9.20 -6.11 -11.59
C PHE A 82 10.60 -5.71 -12.05
N TYR A 83 10.92 -4.42 -11.97
CA TYR A 83 12.25 -3.89 -12.22
C TYR A 83 12.80 -3.33 -10.92
N TYR A 84 14.04 -3.69 -10.60
CA TYR A 84 14.73 -3.09 -9.46
C TYR A 84 15.06 -1.63 -9.78
N GLY A 85 14.80 -0.74 -8.83
CA GLY A 85 15.39 0.59 -8.83
C GLY A 85 16.89 0.53 -8.57
N GLU A 86 17.58 1.62 -8.85
CA GLU A 86 19.02 1.77 -8.67
C GLU A 86 19.44 1.50 -7.21
N ASP A 87 20.69 1.09 -7.00
CA ASP A 87 21.21 0.67 -5.69
C ASP A 87 21.02 1.73 -4.59
N TYR A 88 21.15 3.02 -4.93
CA TYR A 88 20.99 4.09 -3.96
C TYR A 88 19.55 4.22 -3.44
N HIS A 89 18.55 3.74 -4.18
CA HIS A 89 17.16 3.67 -3.70
C HIS A 89 16.93 2.49 -2.74
N GLN A 90 17.74 1.44 -2.84
CA GLN A 90 17.59 0.24 -2.01
C GLN A 90 17.96 0.57 -0.56
N GLN A 91 17.03 0.29 0.36
CA GLN A 91 17.16 0.57 1.79
C GLN A 91 17.55 2.04 2.09
N TYR A 92 17.12 2.98 1.25
CA TYR A 92 17.50 4.39 1.34
C TYR A 92 17.29 5.00 2.73
N LEU A 93 16.12 4.78 3.36
CA LEU A 93 15.81 5.33 4.70
C LEU A 93 16.58 4.63 5.83
N ALA A 94 16.99 3.38 5.66
CA ALA A 94 17.90 2.73 6.62
C ALA A 94 19.31 3.31 6.52
N LYS A 95 19.76 3.62 5.29
CA LYS A 95 21.03 4.31 5.00
C LYS A 95 20.99 5.78 5.45
N ASN A 96 19.82 6.42 5.39
CA ASN A 96 19.61 7.84 5.69
C ASN A 96 18.40 8.01 6.63
N PRO A 97 18.57 7.83 7.95
CA PRO A 97 17.44 7.88 8.91
C PRO A 97 16.69 9.22 8.95
N GLY A 98 17.34 10.33 8.57
CA GLY A 98 16.71 11.65 8.41
C GLY A 98 16.26 11.96 6.97
N GLY A 99 16.26 10.95 6.09
CA GLY A 99 15.85 11.08 4.70
C GLY A 99 14.37 11.43 4.55
N TYR A 100 14.01 11.98 3.40
CA TYR A 100 12.63 12.36 3.12
C TYR A 100 11.72 11.13 3.09
N CYS A 101 10.62 11.19 3.87
CA CYS A 101 9.52 10.24 3.81
C CYS A 101 8.21 11.03 3.83
N GLY A 102 7.53 11.10 2.67
CA GLY A 102 6.25 11.80 2.51
C GLY A 102 5.02 11.02 2.97
N ILE A 103 5.24 9.91 3.68
CA ILE A 103 4.23 8.91 4.02
C ILE A 103 3.68 9.21 5.42
N GLY A 104 2.38 9.48 5.53
CA GLY A 104 1.71 9.86 6.79
C GLY A 104 0.36 9.16 7.05
N GLY A 105 -0.06 8.24 6.18
CA GLY A 105 -1.35 7.55 6.32
C GLY A 105 -2.57 8.46 6.25
N THR A 106 -3.74 7.87 6.51
CA THR A 106 -5.02 8.58 6.71
C THR A 106 -5.35 8.78 8.19
N GLY A 107 -4.66 8.07 9.09
CA GLY A 107 -5.02 7.97 10.51
C GLY A 107 -6.27 7.12 10.78
N VAL A 108 -6.84 6.47 9.76
CA VAL A 108 -8.00 5.58 9.87
C VAL A 108 -7.54 4.14 10.01
N THR A 109 -8.04 3.43 11.03
CA THR A 109 -7.71 2.02 11.25
C THR A 109 -8.36 1.12 10.21
N CYS A 110 -7.58 0.20 9.62
CA CYS A 110 -8.07 -0.76 8.66
C CYS A 110 -8.78 -1.93 9.36
N PRO A 111 -10.06 -2.21 9.06
CA PRO A 111 -10.86 -3.18 9.83
C PRO A 111 -10.61 -4.64 9.42
N ILE A 112 -9.54 -4.91 8.67
CA ILE A 112 -9.22 -6.27 8.16
C ILE A 112 -8.34 -7.07 9.13
N ALA A 113 -7.93 -6.46 10.25
CA ALA A 113 -7.12 -7.14 11.25
C ALA A 113 -7.93 -8.28 11.89
N VAL A 114 -7.37 -9.49 11.82
CA VAL A 114 -7.73 -10.64 12.67
C VAL A 114 -7.01 -10.50 13.99
#